data_AF-A0A014MHQ7-F1
#
_entry.id   AF-A0A014MHQ7-F1
#
_cell.length_a   1.000
_cell.length_b   1.000
_cell.length_c   1.000
_cell.angle_alpha   90.00
_cell.angle_beta   90.00
_cell.angle_gamma   90.00
#
_symmetry.space_group_name_H-M   'P 1'
#
loop_
_entity.id
_entity.type
_entity.pdbx_description
1 polymer ?
#
loop_
_entity_poly.entity_id
_entity_poly.type
_entity_poly.pdbx_seq_one_letter_code
_entity_poly.pdbx_strand_id
1 'polypeptide(L)'
;MYKKITKIPDFVFALIVIFIPISLIYIFFSPDFWQKEIISYWILAIIGILNFFVCFFASLVLTRLKVVDFSFIFYYTVILLSLTLLLLTYPLNSTRALLILRVILVLISIFLIIPSLIIKKKIANRLYKNKLKSTNK
;
A
#
# COMPACT_ATOMS: atom_id res chain seq x y z
N MET A 1 19.67 -25.55 -14.05
CA MET A 1 18.82 -24.87 -15.05
C MET A 1 17.85 -23.95 -14.31
N TYR A 2 18.19 -22.66 -14.15
CA TYR A 2 17.35 -21.72 -13.41
C TYR A 2 16.11 -21.38 -14.25
N LYS A 3 14.93 -21.81 -13.79
CA LYS A 3 13.64 -21.37 -14.37
C LYS A 3 13.63 -19.84 -14.33
N LYS A 4 13.68 -19.19 -15.50
CA LYS A 4 13.26 -17.80 -15.67
C LYS A 4 11.79 -17.77 -15.25
N ILE A 5 11.54 -17.48 -13.98
CA ILE A 5 10.23 -17.03 -13.53
C ILE A 5 10.02 -15.76 -14.34
N THR A 6 9.12 -15.81 -15.32
CA THR A 6 8.60 -14.63 -16.00
C THR A 6 8.16 -13.69 -14.90
N LYS A 7 8.98 -12.67 -14.61
CA LYS A 7 8.64 -11.61 -13.65
C LYS A 7 7.43 -10.91 -14.25
N ILE A 8 6.24 -11.37 -13.87
CA ILE A 8 5.01 -10.61 -14.04
C ILE A 8 5.31 -9.21 -13.49
N PRO A 9 4.93 -8.13 -14.19
CA PRO A 9 5.27 -6.79 -13.76
C PRO A 9 4.81 -6.57 -12.32
N ASP A 10 5.65 -5.96 -11.50
CA ASP A 10 5.30 -5.57 -10.12
C ASP A 10 3.95 -4.82 -10.09
N PHE A 11 3.65 -4.04 -11.12
CA PHE A 11 2.36 -3.36 -11.29
C PHE A 11 1.14 -4.30 -11.31
N VAL A 12 1.23 -5.47 -11.95
CA VAL A 12 0.13 -6.44 -12.01
C VAL A 12 -0.15 -7.02 -10.63
N PHE A 13 0.89 -7.30 -9.84
CA PHE A 13 0.72 -7.72 -8.45
C PHE A 13 0.16 -6.61 -7.58
N ALA A 14 0.55 -5.35 -7.82
CA ALA A 14 -0.06 -4.22 -7.12
C ALA A 14 -1.55 -4.07 -7.44
N LEU A 15 -1.94 -4.30 -8.71
CA LEU A 15 -3.34 -4.34 -9.12
C LEU A 15 -4.12 -5.38 -8.31
N ILE A 16 -3.62 -6.61 -8.26
CA ILE A 16 -4.30 -7.74 -7.61
C ILE A 16 -4.31 -7.61 -6.08
N VAL A 17 -3.20 -7.22 -5.48
CA VAL A 17 -3.01 -7.28 -4.02
C VAL A 17 -3.45 -5.99 -3.34
N ILE A 18 -3.49 -4.85 -4.04
CA ILE A 18 -3.71 -3.54 -3.41
C ILE A 18 -4.88 -2.80 -4.05
N PHE A 19 -4.86 -2.55 -5.36
CA PHE A 19 -5.90 -1.74 -6.00
C PHE A 19 -7.25 -2.45 -6.02
N ILE A 20 -7.32 -3.73 -6.40
CA ILE A 20 -8.58 -4.47 -6.44
C ILE A 20 -9.23 -4.55 -5.05
N PRO A 21 -8.54 -4.98 -3.97
CA PRO A 21 -9.16 -5.08 -2.64
C PRO A 21 -9.69 -3.73 -2.13
N ILE A 22 -8.93 -2.65 -2.29
CA ILE A 22 -9.35 -1.34 -1.79
C ILE A 22 -10.47 -0.73 -2.64
N SER A 23 -10.45 -0.94 -3.96
CA SER A 23 -11.53 -0.53 -4.85
C SER A 23 -12.82 -1.29 -4.56
N LEU A 24 -12.75 -2.58 -4.24
CA LEU A 24 -13.94 -3.35 -3.84
C LEU A 24 -14.54 -2.79 -2.55
N ILE A 25 -13.71 -2.49 -1.55
CA ILE A 25 -14.19 -1.87 -0.30
C ILE A 25 -14.86 -0.52 -0.59
N TYR A 26 -14.27 0.29 -1.48
CA TYR A 26 -14.87 1.55 -1.91
C TYR A 26 -16.23 1.32 -2.57
N ILE A 27 -16.33 0.45 -3.59
CA ILE A 27 -17.58 0.24 -4.33
C ILE A 27 -18.69 -0.33 -3.44
N PHE A 28 -18.37 -1.30 -2.57
CA PHE A 28 -19.39 -1.97 -1.75
C PHE A 28 -19.85 -1.15 -0.55
N PHE A 29 -18.99 -0.31 0.03
CA PHE A 29 -19.27 0.35 1.31
C PHE A 29 -19.29 1.87 1.24
N SER A 30 -18.96 2.48 0.09
CA SER A 30 -19.02 3.92 -0.09
C SER A 30 -20.47 4.41 -0.30
N PRO A 31 -20.94 5.39 0.49
CA PRO A 31 -22.16 6.14 0.23
C PRO A 31 -22.32 6.72 -1.19
N ASP A 32 -21.25 6.95 -1.96
CA ASP A 32 -21.32 7.53 -3.32
C ASP A 32 -22.08 6.61 -4.28
N PHE A 33 -21.87 5.30 -4.14
CA PHE A 33 -22.47 4.30 -5.03
C PHE A 33 -23.91 3.98 -4.65
N TRP A 34 -24.23 4.05 -3.36
CA TRP A 34 -25.49 3.57 -2.82
C TRP A 34 -26.43 4.69 -2.37
N GLN A 35 -25.96 5.94 -2.39
CA GLN A 35 -26.67 7.16 -1.98
C GLN A 35 -27.22 7.13 -0.54
N LYS A 36 -26.77 6.17 0.27
CA LYS A 36 -27.12 5.97 1.67
C LYS A 36 -25.94 5.34 2.41
N GLU A 37 -25.86 5.58 3.71
CA GLU A 37 -24.90 4.87 4.55
C GLU A 37 -25.31 3.40 4.67
N ILE A 38 -24.47 2.49 4.15
CA ILE A 38 -24.66 1.04 4.32
C ILE A 38 -24.04 0.56 5.62
N ILE A 39 -22.89 1.12 6.00
CA ILE A 39 -22.15 0.75 7.21
C ILE A 39 -21.74 1.99 8.00
N SER A 40 -21.64 1.84 9.32
CA SER A 40 -21.09 2.88 10.19
C SER A 40 -19.65 3.21 9.83
N TYR A 41 -19.25 4.47 9.96
CA TYR A 41 -17.87 4.93 9.80
C TYR A 41 -16.85 4.08 10.56
N TRP A 42 -17.14 3.73 11.81
CA TRP A 42 -16.22 2.93 12.63
C TRP A 42 -16.00 1.53 12.05
N ILE A 43 -17.04 0.95 11.45
CA ILE A 43 -16.96 -0.36 10.79
C ILE A 43 -16.15 -0.24 9.50
N LEU A 44 -16.38 0.80 8.69
CA LEU A 44 -15.57 1.09 7.50
C LEU A 44 -14.09 1.28 7.89
N ALA A 45 -13.84 1.93 9.03
CA ALA A 45 -12.50 2.17 9.51
C ALA A 45 -11.77 0.88 9.89
N ILE A 46 -12.44 -0.01 10.61
CA ILE A 46 -11.90 -1.32 10.96
C ILE A 46 -11.63 -2.14 9.69
N ILE A 47 -12.56 -2.15 8.73
CA ILE A 47 -12.38 -2.86 7.45
C ILE A 47 -11.17 -2.32 6.68
N GLY A 48 -11.02 -1.00 6.59
CA GLY A 48 -9.88 -0.36 5.92
C GLY A 48 -8.54 -0.71 6.57
N ILE A 49 -8.47 -0.67 7.91
CA ILE A 49 -7.26 -1.02 8.66
C ILE A 49 -6.94 -2.52 8.51
N LEU A 50 -7.93 -3.40 8.61
CA LEU A 50 -7.74 -4.84 8.39
C LEU A 50 -7.24 -5.12 6.96
N ASN A 51 -7.84 -4.48 5.96
CA ASN A 51 -7.40 -4.60 4.57
C ASN A 51 -5.95 -4.12 4.39
N PHE A 52 -5.58 -3.02 5.05
CA PHE A 52 -4.20 -2.54 5.05
C PHE A 52 -3.23 -3.61 5.54
N PHE A 53 -3.51 -4.24 6.69
CA PHE A 53 -2.65 -5.29 7.23
C PHE A 53 -2.61 -6.53 6.32
N VAL A 54 -3.75 -6.98 5.80
CA VAL A 54 -3.83 -8.12 4.89
C VAL A 54 -2.96 -7.89 3.64
N CYS A 55 -3.10 -6.73 3.00
CA CYS A 55 -2.32 -6.38 1.81
C CYS A 55 -0.82 -6.24 2.14
N PHE A 56 -0.48 -5.68 3.31
CA PHE A 56 0.91 -5.57 3.78
C PHE A 56 1.55 -6.95 4.01
N PHE A 57 0.85 -7.86 4.70
CA PHE A 57 1.35 -9.21 4.94
C PHE A 57 1.46 -10.02 3.64
N ALA A 58 0.47 -9.91 2.75
CA ALA A 58 0.54 -10.53 1.42
C ALA A 58 1.78 -10.02 0.64
N SER A 59 2.03 -8.71 0.66
CA SER A 59 3.21 -8.11 0.04
C SER A 59 4.52 -8.63 0.64
N LEU A 60 4.60 -8.77 1.97
CA LEU A 60 5.75 -9.37 2.65
C LEU A 60 6.01 -10.81 2.21
N VAL A 61 4.96 -11.63 2.15
CA VAL A 61 5.05 -13.02 1.70
C VAL A 61 5.52 -13.09 0.25
N LEU A 62 4.93 -12.29 -0.65
CA LEU A 62 5.30 -12.27 -2.07
C LEU A 62 6.76 -11.85 -2.29
N THR A 63 7.27 -10.87 -1.54
CA THR A 63 8.69 -10.50 -1.60
C THR A 63 9.59 -11.58 -1.01
N ARG A 64 9.19 -12.24 0.08
CA ARG A 64 9.95 -13.37 0.68
C ARG A 64 10.07 -14.55 -0.28
N LEU A 65 9.00 -14.84 -1.03
CA LEU A 65 8.96 -15.86 -2.08
C LEU A 65 9.70 -15.43 -3.36
N LYS A 66 10.27 -14.22 -3.42
CA LYS A 66 10.94 -13.62 -4.58
C LYS A 66 10.05 -13.54 -5.83
N VAL A 67 8.73 -13.44 -5.62
CA VAL A 67 7.74 -13.25 -6.69
C VAL A 67 7.77 -11.80 -7.18
N VAL A 68 7.92 -10.85 -6.26
CA VAL A 68 8.02 -9.41 -6.52
C VAL A 68 9.29 -8.82 -5.91
N ASP A 69 9.78 -7.72 -6.47
CA ASP A 69 11.00 -7.08 -5.99
C ASP A 69 10.83 -6.42 -4.61
N PHE A 70 11.92 -6.25 -3.87
CA PHE A 70 11.90 -5.62 -2.54
C PHE A 70 11.36 -4.17 -2.57
N SER A 71 11.47 -3.48 -3.71
CA SER A 71 10.82 -2.18 -3.91
C SER A 71 9.31 -2.21 -3.73
N PHE A 72 8.71 -3.37 -3.99
CA PHE A 72 7.26 -3.54 -4.01
C PHE A 72 6.65 -3.19 -2.65
N ILE A 73 7.15 -3.78 -1.56
CA ILE A 73 6.65 -3.49 -0.21
C ILE A 73 6.78 -2.00 0.11
N PHE A 74 7.91 -1.37 -0.23
CA PHE A 74 8.17 0.02 0.15
C PHE A 74 7.31 1.03 -0.59
N TYR A 75 7.16 0.87 -1.89
CA TYR A 75 6.40 1.81 -2.71
C TYR A 75 4.90 1.60 -2.53
N TYR A 76 4.44 0.35 -2.60
CA TYR A 76 3.02 0.07 -2.62
C TYR A 76 2.37 0.06 -1.23
N THR A 77 3.12 -0.14 -0.14
CA THR A 77 2.59 0.09 1.22
C THR A 77 2.27 1.57 1.45
N VAL A 78 3.10 2.48 0.91
CA VAL A 78 2.80 3.92 0.97
C VAL A 78 1.54 4.23 0.19
N ILE A 79 1.41 3.72 -1.04
CA ILE A 79 0.18 3.87 -1.84
C ILE A 79 -1.05 3.33 -1.09
N LEU A 80 -0.95 2.11 -0.55
CA LEU A 80 -2.02 1.47 0.20
C LEU A 80 -2.43 2.30 1.43
N LEU A 81 -1.46 2.85 2.18
CA LEU A 81 -1.75 3.77 3.28
C LEU A 81 -2.53 5.00 2.81
N SER A 82 -2.10 5.57 1.68
CA SER A 82 -2.72 6.75 1.05
C SER A 82 -4.17 6.48 0.68
N LEU A 83 -4.42 5.35 0.00
CA LEU A 83 -5.74 4.91 -0.43
C LEU A 83 -6.62 4.58 0.78
N THR A 84 -6.05 4.01 1.83
CA THR A 84 -6.79 3.74 3.08
C THR A 84 -7.21 5.04 3.74
N LEU A 85 -6.33 6.04 3.84
CA LEU A 85 -6.67 7.36 4.40
C LEU A 85 -7.73 8.09 3.55
N LEU A 86 -7.67 7.96 2.23
CA LEU A 86 -8.72 8.47 1.34
C LEU A 86 -10.07 7.79 1.58
N LEU A 87 -10.08 6.46 1.73
CA LEU A 87 -11.29 5.71 2.07
C LEU A 87 -11.86 6.14 3.43
N LEU A 88 -11.01 6.37 4.44
CA LEU A 88 -11.46 6.78 5.78
C LEU A 88 -12.01 8.20 5.82
N THR A 89 -11.47 9.09 5.00
CA THR A 89 -11.97 10.47 4.94
C THR A 89 -13.26 10.60 4.13
N TYR A 90 -13.73 9.50 3.52
CA TYR A 90 -14.86 9.47 2.60
C TYR A 90 -16.24 9.85 3.22
N PRO A 91 -16.70 9.27 4.35
CA PRO A 91 -18.00 9.60 4.94
C PRO A 91 -18.09 11.01 5.54
N LEU A 92 -16.97 11.74 5.57
CA LEU A 92 -16.86 13.09 6.12
C LEU A 92 -17.19 14.20 5.08
N ASN A 93 -18.06 13.91 4.10
CA ASN A 93 -18.26 14.72 2.88
C ASN A 93 -18.91 16.12 3.08
N SER A 94 -19.33 16.48 4.29
CA SER A 94 -20.20 17.64 4.54
C SER A 94 -19.49 18.98 4.76
N THR A 95 -18.15 19.07 4.80
CA THR A 95 -17.45 20.37 4.98
C THR A 95 -16.21 20.56 4.10
N ARG A 96 -15.98 21.82 3.65
CA ARG A 96 -14.81 22.22 2.84
C ARG A 96 -13.47 21.91 3.52
N ALA A 97 -13.44 21.91 4.85
CA ALA A 97 -12.25 21.58 5.64
C ALA A 97 -11.78 20.12 5.41
N LEU A 98 -12.71 19.19 5.17
CA LEU A 98 -12.40 17.77 4.95
C LEU A 98 -11.87 17.50 3.54
N LEU A 99 -12.28 18.32 2.56
CA LEU A 99 -11.72 18.33 1.21
C LEU A 99 -10.24 18.78 1.23
N ILE A 100 -9.92 19.81 2.00
CA ILE A 100 -8.54 20.28 2.20
C ILE A 100 -7.71 19.19 2.91
N LEU A 101 -8.27 18.53 3.92
CA LEU A 101 -7.61 17.41 4.61
C LEU A 101 -7.27 16.27 3.64
N ARG A 102 -8.18 15.89 2.73
CA ARG A 102 -7.92 14.89 1.69
C ARG A 102 -6.75 15.28 0.79
N VAL A 103 -6.71 16.53 0.32
CA VAL A 103 -5.60 17.03 -0.51
C VAL A 103 -4.28 17.00 0.25
N ILE A 104 -4.28 17.41 1.52
CA ILE A 104 -3.09 17.34 2.38
C ILE A 104 -2.64 15.89 2.57
N LEU A 105 -3.55 14.95 2.79
CA LEU A 105 -3.21 13.53 2.93
C LEU A 105 -2.63 12.94 1.63
N VAL A 106 -3.14 13.34 0.47
CA VAL A 106 -2.58 12.99 -0.85
C VAL A 106 -1.18 13.58 -1.03
N LEU A 107 -0.97 14.83 -0.62
CA LEU A 107 0.36 15.44 -0.66
C LEU A 107 1.34 14.75 0.28
N ILE A 108 0.95 14.48 1.53
CA ILE A 108 1.76 13.75 2.52
C ILE A 108 2.15 12.39 1.97
N SER A 109 1.23 11.68 1.33
CA SER A 109 1.53 10.36 0.74
C SER A 109 2.51 10.42 -0.41
N ILE A 110 2.42 11.43 -1.28
CA ILE A 110 3.45 11.66 -2.32
C ILE A 110 4.80 11.96 -1.66
N PHE A 111 4.81 12.80 -0.62
CA PHE A 111 6.04 13.11 0.13
C PHE A 111 6.61 11.88 0.84
N LEU A 112 5.79 10.92 1.27
CA LEU A 112 6.21 9.66 1.90
C LEU A 112 6.93 8.69 0.92
N ILE A 113 6.83 8.91 -0.39
CA ILE A 113 7.62 8.17 -1.38
C ILE A 113 9.12 8.44 -1.21
N ILE A 114 9.50 9.69 -0.91
CA ILE A 114 10.89 10.11 -0.74
C ILE A 114 11.59 9.37 0.41
N PRO A 115 11.09 9.38 1.67
CA PRO A 115 11.69 8.62 2.76
C PRO A 115 11.66 7.12 2.49
N SER A 116 10.64 6.59 1.81
CA SER A 116 10.58 5.19 1.40
C SER A 116 11.75 4.80 0.48
N LEU A 117 12.09 5.64 -0.50
CA LEU A 117 13.27 5.45 -1.37
C LEU A 117 14.59 5.53 -0.61
N ILE A 118 14.72 6.44 0.36
CA ILE A 118 15.90 6.56 1.23
C ILE A 118 16.09 5.29 2.07
N ILE A 119 15.00 4.79 2.68
CA ILE A 119 15.03 3.57 3.49
C ILE A 119 15.40 2.36 2.62
N LYS A 120 14.81 2.24 1.42
CA LYS A 120 15.18 1.19 0.44
C LYS A 120 16.69 1.17 0.17
N LYS A 121 17.27 2.34 -0.13
CA LYS A 121 18.71 2.47 -0.40
C LYS A 121 19.55 2.08 0.81
N LYS A 122 19.13 2.47 2.02
CA LYS A 122 19.83 2.14 3.28
C LYS A 122 19.82 0.63 3.56
N ILE A 123 18.68 -0.04 3.34
CA ILE A 123 18.56 -1.49 3.52
C ILE A 123 19.40 -2.25 2.50
N ALA A 124 19.33 -1.87 1.22
CA ALA A 124 20.13 -2.47 0.16
C ALA A 124 21.64 -2.38 0.45
N ASN A 125 22.13 -1.20 0.89
CA ASN A 125 23.52 -1.01 1.26
C ASN A 125 23.95 -1.88 2.46
N ARG A 126 23.07 -2.08 3.44
CA ARG A 126 23.35 -2.93 4.61
C ARG A 126 23.45 -4.41 4.22
N LEU A 127 22.56 -4.89 3.34
CA LEU A 127 22.61 -6.24 2.80
C LEU A 127 23.89 -6.49 1.99
N TYR A 128 24.30 -5.53 1.16
CA TYR A 128 25.54 -5.62 0.38
C TYR A 128 26.79 -5.70 1.27
N LYS A 129 26.89 -4.82 2.28
CA LYS A 129 28.00 -4.86 3.25
C LYS A 129 28.08 -6.18 4.02
N ASN A 130 26.93 -6.72 4.44
CA ASN A 130 26.89 -8.01 5.14
C ASN A 130 27.33 -9.17 4.23
N LYS A 131 26.96 -9.13 2.94
CA LYS A 131 27.39 -10.14 1.97
C LYS A 131 28.90 -10.12 1.75
N LEU A 132 29.51 -8.94 1.57
CA LEU A 132 30.97 -8.80 1.45
C LEU A 132 31.73 -9.31 2.68
N LYS A 133 31.20 -9.04 3.88
CA LYS A 133 31.81 -9.51 5.13
C LYS A 133 31.74 -11.03 5.32
N SER A 134 30.76 -11.68 4.69
CA SER A 134 30.61 -13.14 4.65
C SER A 134 31.49 -13.82 3.60
N THR A 135 31.91 -13.11 2.55
CA THR A 135 32.79 -13.66 1.51
C THR A 135 34.27 -13.56 1.88
N ASN A 136 34.64 -12.65 2.78
CA ASN A 136 36.01 -12.48 3.30
C ASN A 136 36.31 -13.32 4.57
N LYS A 137 35.43 -14.26 4.93
CA LYS A 137 35.66 -15.29 5.96
C LYS A 137 35.67 -16.64 5.29
#